data_AF-A0A377XWD8-F1
#
_entry.id   AF-A0A377XWD8-F1
#
_cell.length_a   1.000
_cell.length_b   1.000
_cell.length_c   1.000
_cell.angle_alpha   90.00
_cell.angle_beta   90.00
_cell.angle_gamma   90.00
#
_symmetry.space_group_name_H-M   'P 1'
#
loop_
_entity.id
_entity.type
_entity.pdbx_description
1 polymer ?
#
loop_
_entity_poly.entity_id
_entity_poly.type
_entity_poly.pdbx_seq_one_letter_code
_entity_poly.pdbx_strand_id
1 'polypeptide(L)'
;MAELWMGAHPKSSSQILAADGQPRSLREVIDADKAALLGDKVAARFGELPFLFKVLCAAQPLSIQVHPNKQASEEGFARENAAGIPLSAAERNYKDPNHKPELVFALTPFLAMNAFREFSEIVTLLQPVASAHPAIGAFLQQPDATHLSQLFASLLNMQGEEKAKALQVLRDVLAREQGEPWQTIRLIAEFYPDDSGLFSPLLLNVVKLNPGEAMFLFAETPHAYLQGVALEVMANSG
;
A
#
# COMPACT_ATOMS: atom_id res chain seq x y z
N MET A 1 5.21 -8.42 -16.59
CA MET A 1 5.14 -6.96 -16.66
C MET A 1 4.38 -6.50 -15.43
N ALA A 2 4.98 -5.66 -14.58
CA ALA A 2 4.39 -5.27 -13.29
C ALA A 2 3.51 -4.02 -13.43
N GLU A 3 4.03 -2.97 -14.07
CA GLU A 3 3.33 -1.70 -14.23
C GLU A 3 3.49 -1.18 -15.67
N LEU A 4 2.44 -0.54 -16.19
CA LEU A 4 2.48 0.30 -17.38
C LEU A 4 2.14 1.73 -16.96
N TRP A 5 3.03 2.68 -17.25
CA TRP A 5 2.91 4.07 -16.81
C TRP A 5 2.38 4.99 -17.92
N MET A 6 1.41 5.82 -17.57
CA MET A 6 0.79 6.85 -18.39
C MET A 6 0.91 8.18 -17.65
N GLY A 7 1.84 9.02 -18.07
CA GLY A 7 2.07 10.32 -17.42
C GLY A 7 3.43 10.92 -17.70
N ALA A 8 3.80 11.92 -16.90
CA ALA A 8 5.01 12.74 -17.07
C ALA A 8 6.01 12.56 -15.91
N HIS A 9 6.05 11.36 -15.31
CA HIS A 9 6.89 11.07 -14.16
C HIS A 9 8.39 11.22 -14.50
N PRO A 10 9.21 11.87 -13.66
CA PRO A 10 10.59 12.22 -14.01
C PRO A 10 11.49 11.01 -14.27
N LYS A 11 11.22 9.87 -13.59
CA LYS A 11 12.00 8.64 -13.78
C LYS A 11 11.69 7.90 -15.10
N SER A 12 10.49 8.09 -15.65
CA SER A 12 10.05 7.41 -16.88
C SER A 12 8.79 8.09 -17.41
N SER A 13 8.96 9.16 -18.20
CA SER A 13 7.84 9.87 -18.82
C SER A 13 7.34 9.09 -20.03
N SER A 14 6.02 9.09 -20.25
CA SER A 14 5.46 8.69 -21.54
C SER A 14 6.02 9.56 -22.66
N GLN A 15 6.00 9.05 -23.88
CA GLN A 15 6.46 9.77 -25.08
C GLN A 15 5.28 10.10 -25.99
N ILE A 16 5.36 11.24 -26.64
CA ILE A 16 4.47 11.64 -27.73
C ILE A 16 5.24 11.70 -29.04
N LEU A 17 4.57 11.47 -30.17
CA LEU A 17 5.15 11.73 -31.47
C LEU A 17 4.97 13.22 -31.80
N ALA A 18 6.09 13.92 -32.02
CA ALA A 18 6.06 15.30 -32.49
C ALA A 18 5.69 15.36 -33.98
N ALA A 19 5.47 16.58 -34.50
CA ALA A 19 5.07 16.80 -35.89
C ALA A 19 6.13 16.32 -36.91
N ASP A 20 7.38 16.21 -36.50
CA ASP A 20 8.50 15.65 -37.28
C ASP A 20 8.57 14.10 -37.21
N GLY A 21 7.62 13.47 -36.51
CA GLY A 21 7.56 12.03 -36.29
C GLY A 21 8.55 11.50 -35.24
N GLN A 22 9.33 12.37 -34.59
CA GLN A 22 10.28 11.95 -33.56
C GLN A 22 9.61 11.85 -32.18
N PRO A 23 9.96 10.85 -31.36
CA PRO A 23 9.46 10.75 -30.01
C PRO A 23 10.02 11.88 -29.14
N ARG A 24 9.16 12.52 -28.36
CA ARG A 24 9.54 13.51 -27.34
C ARG A 24 8.92 13.14 -26.00
N SER A 25 9.64 13.42 -24.91
CA SER A 25 9.15 13.20 -23.56
C SER A 25 7.92 14.08 -23.30
N LEU A 26 6.82 13.47 -22.84
CA LEU A 26 5.61 14.20 -22.44
C LEU A 26 5.94 15.26 -21.37
N ARG A 27 6.83 14.93 -20.43
CA ARG A 27 7.30 15.88 -19.40
C ARG A 27 7.95 17.11 -20.00
N GLU A 28 8.90 16.94 -20.94
CA GLU A 28 9.60 18.06 -21.58
C GLU A 28 8.64 18.95 -22.38
N VAL A 29 7.65 18.32 -23.03
CA VAL A 29 6.61 19.04 -23.78
C VAL A 29 5.73 19.86 -22.84
N ILE A 30 5.33 19.30 -21.69
CA ILE A 30 4.60 20.01 -20.64
C ILE A 30 5.43 21.15 -20.06
N ASP A 31 6.71 20.93 -19.76
CA ASP A 31 7.57 21.94 -19.16
C ASP A 31 7.82 23.14 -20.09
N ALA A 32 7.76 22.94 -21.41
CA ALA A 32 7.90 24.01 -22.40
C ALA A 32 6.70 24.98 -22.44
N ASP A 33 5.47 24.50 -22.16
CA ASP A 33 4.28 25.35 -22.10
C ASP A 33 3.21 24.77 -21.14
N LYS A 34 3.42 25.00 -19.85
CA LYS A 34 2.57 24.46 -18.77
C LYS A 34 1.15 25.00 -18.83
N ALA A 35 0.99 26.30 -19.12
CA ALA A 35 -0.32 26.94 -19.14
C ALA A 35 -1.18 26.37 -20.27
N ALA A 36 -0.61 26.18 -21.47
CA ALA A 36 -1.34 25.60 -22.59
C ALA A 36 -1.72 24.13 -22.38
N LEU A 37 -0.83 23.32 -21.81
CA LEU A 37 -1.03 21.86 -21.73
C LEU A 37 -1.71 21.39 -20.45
N LEU A 38 -1.49 22.06 -19.32
CA LEU A 38 -2.11 21.73 -18.03
C LEU A 38 -3.33 22.61 -17.74
N GLY A 39 -3.43 23.77 -18.37
CA GLY A 39 -4.35 24.84 -18.00
C GLY A 39 -3.85 25.65 -16.79
N ASP A 40 -4.23 26.94 -16.73
CA ASP A 40 -3.74 27.90 -15.73
C ASP A 40 -3.88 27.41 -14.28
N LYS A 41 -5.00 26.75 -13.96
CA LYS A 41 -5.28 26.28 -12.58
C LYS A 41 -4.30 25.19 -12.12
N VAL A 42 -4.00 24.23 -12.99
CA VAL A 42 -3.10 23.11 -12.65
C VAL A 42 -1.66 23.60 -12.64
N ALA A 43 -1.28 24.41 -13.64
CA ALA A 43 0.04 25.02 -13.72
C ALA A 43 0.34 25.87 -12.48
N ALA A 44 -0.60 26.73 -12.05
CA ALA A 44 -0.42 27.57 -10.87
C ALA A 44 -0.40 26.79 -9.55
N ARG A 45 -1.22 25.72 -9.43
CA ARG A 45 -1.34 24.96 -8.18
C ARG A 45 -0.23 23.92 -7.98
N PHE A 46 0.18 23.22 -9.04
CA PHE A 46 1.07 22.07 -8.96
C PHE A 46 2.38 22.26 -9.72
N GLY A 47 2.41 23.11 -10.76
CA GLY A 47 3.61 23.34 -11.57
C GLY A 47 4.06 22.15 -12.43
N GLU A 48 3.32 21.04 -12.44
CA GLU A 48 3.55 19.84 -13.23
C GLU A 48 2.24 19.04 -13.40
N LEU A 49 2.26 17.95 -14.17
CA LEU A 49 1.13 17.02 -14.27
C LEU A 49 0.93 16.33 -12.91
N PRO A 50 -0.17 16.56 -12.18
CA PRO A 50 -0.26 16.24 -10.75
C PRO A 50 -0.63 14.78 -10.45
N PHE A 51 -0.54 13.89 -11.43
CA PHE A 51 -0.85 12.48 -11.27
C PHE A 51 0.03 11.60 -12.14
N LEU A 52 0.19 10.37 -11.69
CA LEU A 52 0.66 9.24 -12.45
C LEU A 52 -0.50 8.25 -12.59
N PHE A 53 -0.78 7.84 -13.81
CA PHE A 53 -1.79 6.83 -14.11
C PHE A 53 -1.11 5.53 -14.52
N LYS A 54 -1.57 4.40 -13.98
CA LYS A 54 -0.95 3.10 -14.22
C LYS A 54 -1.97 2.02 -14.54
N VAL A 55 -1.52 1.04 -15.30
CA VAL A 55 -2.04 -0.33 -15.19
C VAL A 55 -1.10 -1.10 -14.28
N LEU A 56 -1.61 -1.61 -13.17
CA LEU A 56 -0.91 -2.47 -12.22
C LEU A 56 -1.33 -3.93 -12.47
N CYS A 57 -0.36 -4.82 -12.60
CA CYS A 57 -0.56 -6.26 -12.78
C CYS A 57 0.09 -7.02 -11.61
N ALA A 58 -0.65 -7.20 -10.51
CA ALA A 58 -0.20 -7.94 -9.34
C ALA A 58 -0.30 -9.45 -9.57
N ALA A 59 0.79 -10.04 -10.06
CA ALA A 59 0.95 -11.49 -10.20
C ALA A 59 1.40 -12.18 -8.89
N GLN A 60 1.85 -11.39 -7.92
CA GLN A 60 2.23 -11.81 -6.56
C GLN A 60 1.71 -10.76 -5.58
N PRO A 61 1.47 -11.12 -4.31
CA PRO A 61 1.08 -10.15 -3.30
C PRO A 61 2.16 -9.09 -3.11
N LEU A 62 1.77 -7.82 -3.06
CA LEU A 62 2.67 -6.70 -2.78
C LEU A 62 2.73 -6.41 -1.28
N SER A 63 3.73 -5.64 -0.87
CA SER A 63 3.91 -5.24 0.52
C SER A 63 2.73 -4.44 1.06
N ILE A 64 2.49 -4.56 2.36
CA ILE A 64 1.57 -3.68 3.09
C ILE A 64 2.20 -2.29 3.16
N GLN A 65 1.43 -1.27 2.82
CA GLN A 65 1.86 0.12 2.78
C GLN A 65 0.94 0.99 3.62
N VAL A 66 1.50 2.10 4.11
CA VAL A 66 0.77 3.18 4.78
C VAL A 66 1.32 4.49 4.23
N HIS A 67 0.45 5.33 3.67
CA HIS A 67 0.84 6.66 3.22
C HIS A 67 0.63 7.66 4.36
N PRO A 68 1.64 8.44 4.77
CA PRO A 68 1.45 9.49 5.77
C PRO A 68 0.46 10.55 5.29
N ASN A 69 -0.22 11.20 6.24
CA ASN A 69 -0.98 12.41 5.93
C ASN A 69 -0.02 13.57 5.57
N LYS A 70 -0.57 14.68 5.06
CA LYS A 70 0.25 15.78 4.56
C LYS A 70 1.18 16.36 5.63
N GLN A 71 0.68 16.55 6.86
CA GLN A 71 1.48 17.09 7.94
C GLN A 71 2.64 16.15 8.31
N ALA A 72 2.35 14.85 8.46
CA ALA A 72 3.36 13.85 8.74
C ALA A 72 4.40 13.73 7.60
N SER A 73 3.97 13.90 6.33
CA SER A 73 4.88 13.96 5.18
C SER A 73 5.83 15.14 5.26
N GLU A 74 5.32 16.35 5.55
CA GLU A 74 6.13 17.56 5.70
C GLU A 74 7.17 17.42 6.83
N GLU A 75 6.73 16.94 8.00
CA GLU A 75 7.60 16.72 9.15
C GLU A 75 8.65 15.62 8.90
N GLY A 76 8.24 14.49 8.31
CA GLY A 76 9.13 13.38 7.97
C GLY A 76 10.18 13.75 6.93
N PHE A 77 9.76 14.44 5.86
CA PHE A 77 10.64 14.92 4.80
C PHE A 77 11.69 15.91 5.35
N ALA A 78 11.26 16.87 6.18
CA ALA A 78 12.15 17.82 6.81
C ALA A 78 13.16 17.14 7.76
N ARG A 79 12.71 16.17 8.57
CA ARG A 79 13.55 15.40 9.49
C ARG A 79 14.63 14.60 8.76
N GLU A 80 14.27 13.86 7.70
CA GLU A 80 15.23 13.07 6.93
C GLU A 80 16.23 13.95 6.15
N ASN A 81 15.79 15.13 5.67
CA ASN A 81 16.70 16.12 5.06
C ASN A 81 17.68 16.71 6.08
N ALA A 82 17.21 17.05 7.28
CA ALA A 82 18.06 17.57 8.35
C ALA A 82 19.10 16.53 8.80
N ALA A 83 18.77 15.24 8.73
CA ALA A 83 19.70 14.14 8.97
C ALA A 83 20.65 13.86 7.79
N GLY A 84 20.48 14.53 6.65
CA GLY A 84 21.33 14.35 5.47
C GLY A 84 21.14 13.03 4.73
N ILE A 85 20.01 12.35 4.92
CA ILE A 85 19.73 11.05 4.28
C ILE A 85 19.50 11.26 2.77
N PRO A 86 20.30 10.65 1.88
CA PRO A 86 20.10 10.78 0.43
C PRO A 86 18.73 10.29 -0.03
N LEU A 87 18.13 10.92 -1.05
CA LEU A 87 16.83 10.51 -1.61
C LEU A 87 16.81 9.07 -2.17
N SER A 88 17.98 8.52 -2.49
CA SER A 88 18.15 7.16 -3.00
C SER A 88 18.53 6.13 -1.92
N ALA A 89 18.68 6.54 -0.66
CA ALA A 89 19.07 5.65 0.43
C ALA A 89 17.93 4.66 0.75
N ALA A 90 18.28 3.46 1.21
CA ALA A 90 17.31 2.40 1.50
C ALA A 90 16.40 2.77 2.69
N GLU A 91 16.95 3.53 3.64
CA GLU A 91 16.27 4.02 4.83
C GLU A 91 15.45 5.31 4.61
N ARG A 92 15.44 5.87 3.39
CA ARG A 92 14.70 7.09 3.05
C ARG A 92 13.21 6.78 2.83
N ASN A 93 12.36 7.15 3.78
CA ASN A 93 10.92 6.91 3.69
C ASN A 93 10.14 8.07 3.08
N TYR A 94 10.61 9.31 3.27
CA TYR A 94 9.93 10.52 2.82
C TYR A 94 10.72 11.15 1.66
N LYS A 95 10.26 10.95 0.42
CA LYS A 95 10.93 11.48 -0.78
C LYS A 95 10.40 12.84 -1.23
N ASP A 96 9.25 13.25 -0.70
CA ASP A 96 8.63 14.55 -0.90
C ASP A 96 7.73 14.91 0.30
N PRO A 97 7.34 16.19 0.45
CA PRO A 97 6.53 16.65 1.58
C PRO A 97 5.01 16.50 1.35
N ASN A 98 4.55 15.75 0.35
CA ASN A 98 3.14 15.67 0.02
C ASN A 98 2.48 14.38 0.55
N HIS A 99 1.16 14.44 0.73
CA HIS A 99 0.36 13.24 0.91
C HIS A 99 0.15 12.53 -0.43
N LYS A 100 -0.14 11.23 -0.37
CA LYS A 100 -0.27 10.38 -1.54
C LYS A 100 -1.66 9.75 -1.60
N PRO A 101 -2.66 10.49 -2.10
CA PRO A 101 -3.97 9.90 -2.35
C PRO A 101 -3.84 8.92 -3.52
N GLU A 102 -4.43 7.74 -3.35
CA GLU A 102 -4.41 6.70 -4.37
C GLU A 102 -5.84 6.18 -4.60
N LEU A 103 -6.18 5.94 -5.87
CA LEU A 103 -7.40 5.28 -6.28
C LEU A 103 -7.02 4.05 -7.10
N VAL A 104 -7.57 2.90 -6.72
CA VAL A 104 -7.48 1.67 -7.51
C VAL A 104 -8.84 1.34 -8.12
N PHE A 105 -8.86 0.97 -9.39
CA PHE A 105 -10.06 0.58 -10.14
C PHE A 105 -9.81 -0.78 -10.82
N ALA A 106 -10.63 -1.78 -10.51
CA ALA A 106 -10.41 -3.14 -10.94
C ALA A 106 -10.69 -3.33 -12.45
N LEU A 107 -9.70 -3.88 -13.18
CA LEU A 107 -9.85 -4.31 -14.58
C LEU A 107 -10.18 -5.80 -14.69
N THR A 108 -9.63 -6.61 -13.78
CA THR A 108 -10.01 -8.00 -13.53
C THR A 108 -10.51 -8.11 -12.09
N PRO A 109 -11.05 -9.26 -11.63
CA PRO A 109 -11.19 -9.48 -10.19
C PRO A 109 -9.88 -9.15 -9.47
N PHE A 110 -9.94 -8.27 -8.48
CA PHE A 110 -8.77 -7.69 -7.84
C PHE A 110 -8.86 -7.88 -6.33
N LEU A 111 -7.93 -8.65 -5.77
CA LEU A 111 -7.83 -8.94 -4.35
C LEU A 111 -6.90 -7.94 -3.68
N ALA A 112 -7.36 -7.34 -2.59
CA ALA A 112 -6.61 -6.37 -1.81
C ALA A 112 -6.90 -6.50 -0.30
N MET A 113 -6.05 -5.87 0.51
CA MET A 113 -6.38 -5.49 1.88
C MET A 113 -6.51 -3.98 1.97
N ASN A 114 -7.47 -3.47 2.75
CA ASN A 114 -7.60 -2.04 3.01
C ASN A 114 -8.30 -1.74 4.34
N ALA A 115 -7.68 -0.88 5.15
CA ALA A 115 -8.15 -0.44 6.45
C ALA A 115 -8.34 -1.58 7.46
N PHE A 116 -8.39 -1.21 8.74
CA PHE A 116 -8.71 -2.15 9.80
C PHE A 116 -10.18 -2.61 9.70
N ARG A 117 -10.42 -3.86 10.08
CA ARG A 117 -11.77 -4.40 10.30
C ARG A 117 -12.40 -3.75 11.54
N GLU A 118 -13.70 -3.96 11.71
CA GLU A 118 -14.36 -3.63 12.97
C GLU A 118 -13.76 -4.46 14.12
N PHE A 119 -13.63 -3.87 15.31
CA PHE A 119 -12.96 -4.53 16.44
C PHE A 119 -13.58 -5.89 16.77
N SER A 120 -14.90 -6.03 16.67
CA SER A 120 -15.58 -7.31 16.91
C SER A 120 -15.19 -8.38 15.90
N GLU A 121 -14.96 -8.03 14.64
CA GLU A 121 -14.50 -8.97 13.62
C GLU A 121 -13.06 -9.39 13.87
N ILE A 122 -12.20 -8.42 14.24
CA ILE A 122 -10.80 -8.70 14.62
C ILE A 122 -10.78 -9.68 15.80
N VAL A 123 -11.61 -9.45 16.82
CA VAL A 123 -11.74 -10.37 17.97
C VAL A 123 -12.09 -11.77 17.50
N THR A 124 -13.14 -11.93 16.69
CA THR A 124 -13.55 -13.24 16.17
C THR A 124 -12.43 -13.95 15.41
N LEU A 125 -11.72 -13.21 14.55
CA LEU A 125 -10.64 -13.75 13.71
C LEU A 125 -9.36 -14.05 14.49
N LEU A 126 -9.11 -13.36 15.61
CA LEU A 126 -7.95 -13.61 16.45
C LEU A 126 -8.15 -14.75 17.45
N GLN A 127 -9.38 -15.12 17.79
CA GLN A 127 -9.63 -16.21 18.76
C GLN A 127 -8.91 -17.52 18.41
N PRO A 128 -8.95 -18.02 17.15
CA PRO A 128 -8.27 -19.27 16.81
C PRO A 128 -6.75 -19.24 17.02
N VAL A 129 -6.14 -18.05 16.98
CA VAL A 129 -4.69 -17.79 17.08
C VAL A 129 -4.31 -17.08 18.38
N ALA A 130 -5.18 -17.08 19.40
CA ALA A 130 -4.96 -16.34 20.64
C ALA A 130 -3.64 -16.69 21.36
N SER A 131 -3.15 -17.92 21.18
CA SER A 131 -1.90 -18.42 21.78
C SER A 131 -0.64 -18.06 21.00
N ALA A 132 -0.78 -17.45 19.81
CA ALA A 132 0.35 -17.13 18.94
C ALA A 132 1.27 -16.07 19.56
N HIS A 133 0.69 -15.05 20.22
CA HIS A 133 1.46 -13.95 20.81
C HIS A 133 0.69 -13.26 21.97
N PRO A 134 1.35 -12.85 23.07
CA PRO A 134 0.68 -12.21 24.21
C PRO A 134 -0.13 -10.96 23.87
N ALA A 135 0.34 -10.15 22.91
CA ALA A 135 -0.39 -8.97 22.45
C ALA A 135 -1.76 -9.29 21.83
N ILE A 136 -1.94 -10.49 21.25
CA ILE A 136 -3.25 -10.95 20.78
C ILE A 136 -4.18 -11.13 21.97
N GLY A 137 -3.71 -11.80 23.03
CA GLY A 137 -4.46 -11.96 24.27
C GLY A 137 -4.84 -10.63 24.92
N ALA A 138 -3.93 -9.65 24.90
CA ALA A 138 -4.20 -8.31 25.43
C ALA A 138 -5.32 -7.59 24.65
N PHE A 139 -5.27 -7.62 23.31
CA PHE A 139 -6.34 -7.05 22.48
C PHE A 139 -7.68 -7.78 22.67
N LEU A 140 -7.67 -9.11 22.80
CA LEU A 140 -8.90 -9.89 23.05
C LEU A 140 -9.56 -9.55 24.39
N GLN A 141 -8.78 -9.13 25.40
CA GLN A 141 -9.31 -8.68 26.69
C GLN A 141 -9.87 -7.26 26.61
N GLN A 142 -9.26 -6.38 25.82
CA GLN A 142 -9.66 -4.99 25.66
C GLN A 142 -9.52 -4.54 24.19
N PRO A 143 -10.55 -4.78 23.36
CA PRO A 143 -10.48 -4.52 21.92
C PRO A 143 -10.73 -3.04 21.61
N ASP A 144 -9.70 -2.22 21.80
CA ASP A 144 -9.70 -0.78 21.49
C ASP A 144 -8.53 -0.39 20.57
N ALA A 145 -8.52 0.88 20.14
CA ALA A 145 -7.52 1.40 19.23
C ALA A 145 -6.10 1.36 19.80
N THR A 146 -5.93 1.55 21.12
CA THR A 146 -4.63 1.52 21.78
C THR A 146 -4.04 0.11 21.74
N HIS A 147 -4.83 -0.90 22.10
CA HIS A 147 -4.39 -2.30 22.07
C HIS A 147 -4.24 -2.82 20.64
N LEU A 148 -5.03 -2.33 19.68
CA LEU A 148 -4.83 -2.66 18.26
C LEU A 148 -3.49 -2.12 17.74
N SER A 149 -3.14 -0.87 18.10
CA SER A 149 -1.85 -0.28 17.73
C SER A 149 -0.66 -1.07 18.32
N GLN A 150 -0.75 -1.44 19.60
CA GLN A 150 0.25 -2.28 20.26
C GLN A 150 0.36 -3.65 19.62
N LEU A 151 -0.77 -4.30 19.34
CA LEU A 151 -0.83 -5.59 18.65
C LEU A 151 -0.15 -5.51 17.27
N PHE A 152 -0.50 -4.51 16.47
CA PHE A 152 0.06 -4.32 15.14
C PHE A 152 1.58 -4.13 15.19
N ALA A 153 2.08 -3.27 16.08
CA ALA A 153 3.51 -3.07 16.27
C ALA A 153 4.23 -4.31 16.79
N SER A 154 3.64 -5.04 17.74
CA SER A 154 4.23 -6.28 18.28
C SER A 154 4.37 -7.35 17.20
N LEU A 155 3.35 -7.56 16.37
CA LEU A 155 3.40 -8.56 15.30
C LEU A 155 4.52 -8.26 14.30
N LEU A 156 4.65 -7.00 13.86
CA LEU A 156 5.69 -6.60 12.91
C LEU A 156 7.11 -6.71 13.50
N ASN A 157 7.25 -6.58 14.82
CA ASN A 157 8.55 -6.61 15.49
C ASN A 157 8.97 -8.00 15.99
N MET A 158 8.14 -9.04 15.88
CA MET A 158 8.50 -10.39 16.35
C MET A 158 9.83 -10.88 15.73
N GLN A 159 10.70 -11.47 16.54
CA GLN A 159 11.98 -12.02 16.10
C GLN A 159 12.19 -13.47 16.59
N GLY A 160 13.09 -14.21 15.94
CA GLY A 160 13.57 -15.51 16.41
C GLY A 160 12.47 -16.52 16.78
N GLU A 161 12.57 -17.13 17.96
CA GLU A 161 11.64 -18.16 18.45
C GLU A 161 10.21 -17.62 18.66
N GLU A 162 10.05 -16.36 19.03
CA GLU A 162 8.74 -15.73 19.19
C GLU A 162 7.99 -15.70 17.85
N LYS A 163 8.66 -15.23 16.79
CA LYS A 163 8.11 -15.22 15.44
C LYS A 163 7.83 -16.64 14.94
N ALA A 164 8.76 -17.56 15.13
CA ALA A 164 8.60 -18.95 14.71
C ALA A 164 7.39 -19.63 15.39
N LYS A 165 7.22 -19.42 16.70
CA LYS A 165 6.07 -19.91 17.46
C LYS A 165 4.76 -19.32 16.94
N ALA A 166 4.69 -18.00 16.76
CA ALA A 166 3.48 -17.34 16.29
C ALA A 166 3.06 -17.87 14.91
N LEU A 167 4.01 -17.97 13.98
CA LEU A 167 3.76 -18.52 12.64
C LEU A 167 3.38 -19.99 12.67
N GLN A 168 3.94 -20.80 13.57
CA GLN A 168 3.53 -22.19 13.73
C GLN A 168 2.06 -22.30 14.17
N VAL A 169 1.64 -21.51 15.16
CA VAL A 169 0.23 -21.46 15.59
C VAL A 169 -0.66 -21.08 14.40
N LEU A 170 -0.29 -20.05 13.64
CA LEU A 170 -1.05 -19.64 12.47
C LEU A 170 -1.15 -20.77 11.43
N ARG A 171 -0.07 -21.48 11.12
CA ARG A 171 -0.07 -22.63 10.20
C ARG A 171 -1.00 -23.75 10.67
N ASP A 172 -1.00 -24.07 11.96
CA ASP A 172 -1.89 -25.08 12.53
C ASP A 172 -3.38 -24.68 12.40
N VAL A 173 -3.67 -23.38 12.56
CA VAL A 173 -5.02 -22.83 12.31
C VAL A 173 -5.40 -22.90 10.84
N LEU A 174 -4.48 -22.57 9.93
CA LEU A 174 -4.74 -22.67 8.49
C LEU A 174 -5.06 -24.12 8.10
N ALA A 175 -4.44 -25.13 8.69
CA ALA A 175 -4.77 -26.52 8.36
C ALA A 175 -6.25 -26.90 8.61
N ARG A 176 -6.97 -26.17 9.47
CA ARG A 176 -8.36 -26.46 9.86
C ARG A 176 -9.38 -25.43 9.36
N GLU A 177 -9.05 -24.14 9.42
CA GLU A 177 -9.98 -23.06 9.06
C GLU A 177 -10.16 -22.96 7.54
N GLN A 178 -11.38 -22.65 7.11
CA GLN A 178 -11.77 -22.56 5.70
C GLN A 178 -12.36 -21.18 5.38
N GLY A 179 -12.42 -20.81 4.10
CA GLY A 179 -12.96 -19.54 3.66
C GLY A 179 -12.05 -18.34 3.93
N GLU A 180 -12.60 -17.13 3.77
CA GLU A 180 -11.88 -15.88 4.03
C GLU A 180 -11.89 -15.50 5.52
N PRO A 181 -10.83 -14.84 6.04
CA PRO A 181 -9.60 -14.44 5.34
C PRO A 181 -8.51 -15.53 5.29
N TRP A 182 -8.76 -16.73 5.83
CA TRP A 182 -7.78 -17.81 5.91
C TRP A 182 -7.25 -18.25 4.54
N GLN A 183 -8.10 -18.23 3.52
CA GLN A 183 -7.71 -18.49 2.14
C GLN A 183 -6.75 -17.43 1.60
N THR A 184 -6.98 -16.15 1.91
CA THR A 184 -6.05 -15.08 1.57
C THR A 184 -4.71 -15.24 2.30
N ILE A 185 -4.70 -15.65 3.57
CA ILE A 185 -3.45 -15.92 4.30
C ILE A 185 -2.68 -17.06 3.63
N ARG A 186 -3.35 -18.15 3.22
CA ARG A 186 -2.71 -19.23 2.46
C ARG A 186 -2.05 -18.72 1.18
N LEU A 187 -2.75 -17.90 0.42
CA LEU A 187 -2.24 -17.31 -0.82
C LEU A 187 -0.99 -16.46 -0.56
N ILE A 188 -1.00 -15.63 0.48
CA ILE A 188 0.17 -14.80 0.84
C ILE A 188 1.34 -15.68 1.29
N ALA A 189 1.07 -16.75 2.06
CA ALA A 189 2.08 -17.66 2.58
C ALA A 189 2.84 -18.43 1.48
N GLU A 190 2.29 -18.57 0.28
CA GLU A 190 3.02 -19.16 -0.87
C GLU A 190 4.25 -18.32 -1.27
N PHE A 191 4.20 -17.00 -1.04
CA PHE A 191 5.27 -16.06 -1.37
C PHE A 191 6.05 -15.57 -0.15
N TYR A 192 5.36 -15.46 0.99
CA TYR A 192 5.88 -14.88 2.23
C TYR A 192 5.68 -15.83 3.44
N PRO A 193 6.20 -17.08 3.42
CA PRO A 193 5.88 -18.11 4.40
C PRO A 193 6.38 -17.82 5.82
N ASP A 194 7.39 -16.95 5.94
CA ASP A 194 8.04 -16.58 7.18
C ASP A 194 7.83 -15.09 7.53
N ASP A 195 6.81 -14.43 6.97
CA ASP A 195 6.53 -13.02 7.22
C ASP A 195 5.45 -12.82 8.30
N SER A 196 5.68 -11.87 9.21
CA SER A 196 4.69 -11.54 10.26
C SER A 196 3.41 -10.91 9.68
N GLY A 197 3.49 -10.35 8.48
CA GLY A 197 2.36 -9.84 7.70
C GLY A 197 1.30 -10.90 7.40
N LEU A 198 1.57 -12.20 7.57
CA LEU A 198 0.54 -13.25 7.47
C LEU A 198 -0.60 -13.09 8.48
N PHE A 199 -0.42 -12.33 9.56
CA PHE A 199 -1.50 -11.98 10.49
C PHE A 199 -2.37 -10.81 10.01
N SER A 200 -1.92 -10.03 9.02
CA SER A 200 -2.63 -8.81 8.61
C SER A 200 -4.04 -9.05 8.05
N PRO A 201 -4.37 -10.15 7.34
CA PRO A 201 -5.75 -10.38 6.89
C PRO A 201 -6.77 -10.58 8.04
N LEU A 202 -6.27 -10.88 9.25
CA LEU A 202 -7.08 -10.95 10.48
C LEU A 202 -7.38 -9.56 11.06
N LEU A 203 -6.53 -8.57 10.74
CA LEU A 203 -6.65 -7.20 11.23
C LEU A 203 -7.27 -6.26 10.18
N LEU A 204 -6.98 -6.49 8.90
CA LEU A 204 -7.36 -5.64 7.78
C LEU A 204 -8.49 -6.27 6.96
N ASN A 205 -9.35 -5.44 6.37
CA ASN A 205 -10.42 -5.94 5.50
C ASN A 205 -9.79 -6.56 4.26
N VAL A 206 -10.09 -7.83 3.99
CA VAL A 206 -9.81 -8.47 2.70
C VAL A 206 -10.95 -8.12 1.76
N VAL A 207 -10.63 -7.44 0.67
CA VAL A 207 -11.59 -6.92 -0.31
C VAL A 207 -11.32 -7.57 -1.67
N LYS A 208 -12.37 -8.05 -2.31
CA LYS A 208 -12.33 -8.53 -3.69
C LYS A 208 -13.18 -7.62 -4.56
N LEU A 209 -12.52 -6.76 -5.31
CA LEU A 209 -13.17 -5.87 -6.26
C LEU A 209 -13.53 -6.64 -7.53
N ASN A 210 -14.76 -6.50 -7.98
CA ASN A 210 -15.18 -6.93 -9.32
C ASN A 210 -14.71 -5.92 -10.37
N PRO A 211 -14.51 -6.33 -11.64
CA PRO A 211 -14.22 -5.39 -12.71
C PRO A 211 -15.22 -4.23 -12.74
N GLY A 212 -14.72 -2.99 -12.73
CA GLY A 212 -15.55 -1.79 -12.65
C GLY A 212 -15.71 -1.19 -11.25
N GLU A 213 -15.37 -1.92 -10.20
CA GLU A 213 -15.37 -1.40 -8.82
C GLU A 213 -14.05 -0.68 -8.52
N ALA A 214 -14.12 0.30 -7.61
CA ALA A 214 -12.98 1.10 -7.22
C ALA A 214 -12.90 1.25 -5.70
N MET A 215 -11.70 1.53 -5.23
CA MET A 215 -11.39 1.78 -3.83
C MET A 215 -10.41 2.94 -3.73
N PHE A 216 -10.70 3.87 -2.83
CA PHE A 216 -9.79 4.95 -2.48
C PHE A 216 -8.96 4.56 -1.27
N LEU A 217 -7.67 4.87 -1.31
CA LEU A 217 -6.73 4.63 -0.22
C LEU A 217 -6.51 5.93 0.54
N PHE A 218 -7.02 5.96 1.76
CA PHE A 218 -6.86 7.12 2.64
C PHE A 218 -5.44 7.15 3.23
N ALA A 219 -5.00 8.34 3.61
CA ALA A 219 -3.79 8.48 4.41
C ALA A 219 -3.93 7.72 5.74
N GLU A 220 -2.79 7.31 6.30
CA GLU A 220 -2.66 6.63 7.60
C GLU A 220 -3.42 5.30 7.68
N THR A 221 -3.75 4.71 6.53
CA THR A 221 -4.53 3.49 6.43
C THR A 221 -3.71 2.37 5.80
N PRO A 222 -3.45 1.25 6.52
CA PRO A 222 -2.75 0.11 5.95
C PRO A 222 -3.53 -0.53 4.81
N HIS A 223 -2.84 -0.79 3.70
CA HIS A 223 -3.41 -1.46 2.53
C HIS A 223 -2.35 -2.29 1.80
N ALA A 224 -2.79 -3.26 1.01
CA ALA A 224 -1.94 -4.08 0.15
C ALA A 224 -2.70 -4.56 -1.08
N TYR A 225 -2.05 -4.64 -2.22
CA TYR A 225 -2.59 -5.27 -3.42
C TYR A 225 -2.09 -6.72 -3.49
N LEU A 226 -3.01 -7.68 -3.58
CA LEU A 226 -2.68 -9.10 -3.43
C LEU A 226 -2.66 -9.86 -4.74
N GLN A 227 -3.67 -9.63 -5.60
CA GLN A 227 -3.75 -10.34 -6.88
C GLN A 227 -4.67 -9.61 -7.87
N GLY A 228 -4.28 -9.60 -9.14
CA GLY A 228 -5.13 -9.17 -10.26
C GLY A 228 -4.58 -7.96 -11.00
N VAL A 229 -5.41 -7.42 -11.89
CA VAL A 229 -5.07 -6.25 -12.71
C VAL A 229 -6.02 -5.10 -12.38
N ALA A 230 -5.45 -3.91 -12.17
CA ALA A 230 -6.19 -2.70 -11.88
C ALA A 230 -5.58 -1.48 -12.56
N LEU A 231 -6.40 -0.46 -12.76
CA LEU A 231 -5.95 0.90 -12.97
C LEU A 231 -5.61 1.52 -11.62
N GLU A 232 -4.52 2.25 -11.54
CA GLU A 232 -4.12 3.03 -10.36
C GLU A 232 -3.91 4.49 -10.75
N VAL A 233 -4.52 5.40 -10.01
CA VAL A 233 -4.26 6.85 -10.10
C VAL A 233 -3.66 7.29 -8.78
N MET A 234 -2.48 7.90 -8.85
CA MET A 234 -1.72 8.34 -7.67
C MET A 234 -1.07 9.71 -7.94
N ALA A 235 -0.71 10.43 -6.89
CA ALA A 235 0.19 11.58 -7.02
C ALA A 235 1.59 11.12 -7.49
N ASN A 236 2.39 12.03 -8.06
CA ASN A 236 3.79 11.76 -8.44
C ASN A 236 4.74 11.54 -7.23
N SER A 237 4.21 11.56 -6.01
CA SER A 237 4.97 11.36 -4.77
C SER A 237 5.36 9.90 -4.57
N GLY A 238 6.51 9.64 -3.94
CA GLY A 238 6.97 8.27 -3.66
C GLY A 238 8.43 8.11 -3.29
#